data_AF-A0A1D2MMT1-F1
#
_entry.id   AF-A0A1D2MMT1-F1
#
_cell.length_a   1.000
_cell.length_b   1.000
_cell.length_c   1.000
_cell.angle_alpha   90.00
_cell.angle_beta   90.00
_cell.angle_gamma   90.00
#
_symmetry.space_group_name_H-M   'P 1'
#
loop_
_entity.id
_entity.type
_entity.pdbx_description
1 polymer ?
#
loop_
_entity_poly.entity_id
_entity_poly.type
_entity_poly.pdbx_seq_one_letter_code
_entity_poly.pdbx_strand_id
1 'polypeptide(L)'
;MVDLITTVPSADIPLPLQYKYPNTACEVLTSDISFADKIAAEHTLMGKLFHFFRDSEPPLNPLLASYVSRVLGEMIARKLDQNWYSYQLNLIQVMGYLQSDPSLLDWLLKHLETSAVCDFLHKLVMHVEGQDMRANLYEVGLIAIQFSSTCSSAFMKNIFVHFSFTVVRSPRKVFHETRE
;
A
#
# COMPACT_ATOMS: atom_id res chain seq x y z
N MET A 1 -13.24 -9.40 10.54
CA MET A 1 -13.15 -7.93 10.52
C MET A 1 -12.63 -7.44 9.17
N VAL A 2 -11.50 -7.97 8.66
CA VAL A 2 -11.01 -7.65 7.31
C VAL A 2 -12.08 -7.89 6.23
N ASP A 3 -12.85 -8.97 6.31
CA ASP A 3 -13.94 -9.25 5.36
C ASP A 3 -14.98 -8.12 5.27
N LEU A 4 -15.23 -7.40 6.37
CA LEU A 4 -16.21 -6.30 6.39
C LEU A 4 -15.73 -5.08 5.59
N ILE A 5 -14.42 -4.92 5.40
CA ILE A 5 -13.84 -3.80 4.65
C ILE A 5 -13.43 -4.17 3.22
N THR A 6 -13.39 -5.46 2.89
CA THR A 6 -13.02 -5.95 1.54
C THR A 6 -14.20 -6.47 0.73
N THR A 7 -15.41 -6.54 1.31
CA THR A 7 -16.61 -7.04 0.62
C THR A 7 -17.69 -5.97 0.53
N VAL A 8 -18.38 -5.92 -0.61
CA VAL A 8 -19.53 -5.03 -0.79
C VAL A 8 -20.67 -5.51 0.11
N PRO A 9 -21.21 -4.65 1.00
CA PRO A 9 -22.35 -5.01 1.83
C PRO A 9 -23.58 -5.38 0.98
N SER A 10 -24.43 -6.28 1.49
CA SER A 10 -25.66 -6.66 0.78
C SER A 10 -26.55 -5.45 0.48
N ALA A 11 -27.11 -5.43 -0.73
CA ALA A 11 -28.08 -4.43 -1.17
C ALA A 11 -29.39 -4.45 -0.36
N ASP A 12 -29.68 -5.56 0.34
CA ASP A 12 -30.87 -5.69 1.20
C ASP A 12 -30.78 -4.85 2.48
N ILE A 13 -29.58 -4.43 2.85
CA ILE A 13 -29.36 -3.56 4.01
C ILE A 13 -29.70 -2.12 3.59
N PRO A 14 -30.46 -1.35 4.40
CA PRO A 14 -30.72 0.05 4.12
C PRO A 14 -29.42 0.83 3.89
N LEU A 15 -29.37 1.65 2.82
CA LEU A 15 -28.20 2.48 2.44
C LEU A 15 -27.50 3.18 3.63
N PRO A 16 -28.21 3.80 4.60
CA PRO A 16 -27.57 4.44 5.75
C PRO A 16 -26.82 3.47 6.69
N LEU A 17 -27.12 2.17 6.62
CA LEU A 17 -26.56 1.13 7.48
C LEU A 17 -25.56 0.22 6.76
N GLN A 18 -25.57 0.18 5.42
CA GLN A 18 -24.68 -0.68 4.63
C GLN A 18 -23.21 -0.55 5.04
N TYR A 19 -22.74 0.68 5.25
CA TYR A 19 -21.34 0.96 5.59
C TYR A 19 -21.10 1.20 7.09
N LYS A 20 -22.11 1.01 7.95
CA LYS A 20 -21.95 1.20 9.40
C LYS A 20 -20.91 0.22 9.97
N TYR A 21 -21.07 -1.08 9.71
CA TYR A 21 -20.13 -2.10 10.20
C TYR A 21 -18.78 -2.07 9.48
N PRO A 22 -18.69 -1.91 8.14
CA PRO A 22 -17.42 -1.68 7.45
C PRO A 22 -16.63 -0.51 8.03
N ASN A 23 -17.28 0.63 8.28
CA ASN A 23 -16.64 1.80 8.88
C ASN A 23 -16.11 1.48 10.28
N THR A 24 -16.96 0.93 11.17
CA THR A 24 -16.53 0.56 12.53
C THR A 24 -15.38 -0.45 12.51
N ALA A 25 -15.43 -1.44 11.61
CA ALA A 25 -14.35 -2.41 11.46
C ALA A 25 -13.05 -1.70 11.05
N CYS A 26 -13.11 -0.77 10.09
CA CYS A 26 -11.94 -0.01 9.67
C CYS A 26 -11.38 0.83 10.83
N GLU A 27 -12.21 1.57 11.57
CA GLU A 27 -11.76 2.35 12.73
C GLU A 27 -11.05 1.47 13.77
N VAL A 28 -11.57 0.28 14.08
CA VAL A 28 -10.93 -0.65 15.01
C VAL A 28 -9.62 -1.21 14.47
N LEU A 29 -9.57 -1.58 13.19
CA LEU A 29 -8.35 -2.09 12.57
C LEU A 29 -7.23 -1.04 12.51
N THR A 30 -7.58 0.25 12.49
CA THR A 30 -6.61 1.35 12.39
C THR A 30 -6.26 2.00 13.74
N SER A 31 -7.03 1.73 14.79
CA SER A 31 -6.86 2.40 16.09
C SER A 31 -5.71 1.86 16.92
N ASP A 32 -5.36 0.58 16.79
CA ASP A 32 -4.30 -0.08 17.55
C ASP A 32 -3.28 -0.75 16.61
N ILE A 33 -2.00 -0.47 16.87
CA ILE A 33 -0.84 -1.04 16.17
C ILE A 33 -0.88 -2.58 16.22
N SER A 34 -1.41 -3.16 17.30
CA SER A 34 -1.47 -4.62 17.46
C SER A 34 -2.31 -5.32 16.38
N PHE A 35 -3.29 -4.62 15.77
CA PHE A 35 -4.05 -5.16 14.63
C PHE A 35 -3.23 -5.17 13.35
N ALA A 36 -2.47 -4.10 13.09
CA ALA A 36 -1.55 -4.04 11.96
C ALA A 36 -0.51 -5.17 12.04
N ASP A 37 0.08 -5.39 13.22
CA ASP A 37 1.04 -6.48 13.45
C ASP A 37 0.42 -7.87 13.20
N LYS A 38 -0.81 -8.09 13.65
CA LYS A 38 -1.54 -9.36 13.43
C LYS A 38 -1.86 -9.59 11.96
N ILE A 39 -2.31 -8.55 11.24
CA ILE A 39 -2.58 -8.65 9.80
C ILE A 39 -1.29 -8.92 9.04
N ALA A 40 -0.18 -8.25 9.41
CA ALA A 40 1.12 -8.46 8.79
C ALA A 40 1.63 -9.90 8.96
N ALA A 41 1.40 -10.49 10.14
CA ALA A 41 1.80 -11.87 10.43
C ALA A 41 0.90 -12.93 9.77
N GLU A 42 -0.31 -12.57 9.35
CA GLU A 42 -1.29 -13.52 8.82
C GLU A 42 -1.48 -13.36 7.30
N HIS A 43 -0.83 -14.24 6.52
CA HIS A 43 -0.88 -14.25 5.06
C HIS A 43 -2.33 -14.23 4.52
N THR A 44 -3.25 -14.97 5.12
CA THR A 44 -4.66 -14.99 4.70
C THR A 44 -5.35 -13.62 4.82
N LEU A 45 -5.02 -12.82 5.83
CA LEU A 45 -5.61 -11.48 6.00
C LEU A 45 -4.96 -10.47 5.06
N MET A 46 -3.64 -10.51 4.93
CA MET A 46 -2.91 -9.66 3.98
C MET A 46 -3.37 -9.90 2.53
N GLY A 47 -3.53 -11.17 2.15
CA GLY A 47 -4.06 -11.57 0.85
C GLY A 47 -5.44 -10.97 0.59
N LYS A 48 -6.37 -10.98 1.57
CA LYS A 48 -7.69 -10.35 1.41
C LYS A 48 -7.61 -8.85 1.11
N LEU A 49 -6.70 -8.12 1.76
CA LEU A 49 -6.53 -6.68 1.53
C LEU A 49 -6.00 -6.39 0.12
N PHE A 50 -5.04 -7.18 -0.38
CA PHE A 50 -4.51 -6.98 -1.73
C PHE A 50 -5.42 -7.53 -2.83
N HIS A 51 -6.07 -8.67 -2.60
CA HIS A 51 -7.02 -9.26 -3.54
C HIS A 51 -8.24 -8.37 -3.77
N PHE A 52 -8.63 -7.52 -2.80
CA PHE A 52 -9.65 -6.50 -3.02
C PHE A 52 -9.40 -5.66 -4.29
N PHE A 53 -8.15 -5.25 -4.55
CA PHE A 53 -7.80 -4.46 -5.74
C PHE A 53 -7.77 -5.31 -7.03
N ARG A 54 -7.50 -6.60 -6.91
CA ARG A 54 -7.48 -7.53 -8.04
C ARG A 54 -8.89 -7.95 -8.46
N ASP A 55 -9.74 -8.25 -7.49
CA ASP A 55 -11.05 -8.87 -7.70
C ASP A 55 -12.14 -7.83 -7.98
N SER A 56 -11.84 -6.54 -7.77
CA SER A 56 -12.74 -5.43 -8.06
C SER A 56 -12.35 -4.74 -9.36
N GLU A 57 -13.24 -4.75 -10.35
CA GLU A 57 -13.05 -3.97 -11.58
C GLU A 57 -13.22 -2.46 -11.32
N PRO A 58 -12.52 -1.58 -12.06
CA PRO A 58 -12.76 -0.14 -12.00
C PRO A 58 -14.19 0.23 -12.45
N PRO A 59 -14.84 1.23 -11.83
CA PRO A 59 -14.35 1.99 -10.69
C PRO A 59 -14.55 1.25 -9.36
N LEU A 60 -13.58 1.37 -8.45
CA LEU A 60 -13.72 0.83 -7.09
C LEU A 60 -14.83 1.55 -6.32
N ASN A 61 -15.42 0.83 -5.37
CA ASN A 61 -16.22 1.47 -4.34
C ASN A 61 -15.33 2.40 -3.51
N PRO A 62 -15.57 3.73 -3.50
CA PRO A 62 -14.67 4.69 -2.87
C PRO A 62 -14.59 4.54 -1.35
N LEU A 63 -15.65 4.04 -0.69
CA LEU A 63 -15.64 3.80 0.74
C LEU A 63 -14.79 2.59 1.11
N LEU A 64 -15.00 1.45 0.43
CA LEU A 64 -14.20 0.24 0.67
C LEU A 64 -12.74 0.47 0.30
N ALA A 65 -12.47 1.15 -0.83
CA ALA A 65 -11.12 1.52 -1.21
C ALA A 65 -10.45 2.39 -0.14
N SER A 66 -11.17 3.37 0.42
CA SER A 66 -10.68 4.16 1.56
C SER A 66 -10.36 3.29 2.77
N TYR A 67 -11.22 2.33 3.12
CA TYR A 67 -10.99 1.47 4.28
C TYR A 67 -9.77 0.56 4.09
N VAL A 68 -9.66 -0.13 2.96
CA VAL A 68 -8.54 -1.03 2.66
C VAL A 68 -7.23 -0.25 2.58
N SER A 69 -7.20 0.86 1.83
CA SER A 69 -6.03 1.73 1.73
C SER A 69 -5.62 2.33 3.07
N ARG A 70 -6.58 2.63 3.96
CA ARG A 70 -6.28 3.14 5.30
C ARG A 70 -5.59 2.06 6.13
N VAL A 71 -6.13 0.84 6.17
CA VAL A 71 -5.50 -0.28 6.90
C VAL A 71 -4.09 -0.57 6.37
N LEU A 72 -3.90 -0.71 5.05
CA LEU A 72 -2.57 -0.91 4.48
C LEU A 72 -1.64 0.28 4.76
N GLY A 73 -2.17 1.51 4.72
CA GLY A 73 -1.45 2.73 5.06
C GLY A 73 -0.94 2.75 6.50
N GLU A 74 -1.74 2.26 7.46
CA GLU A 74 -1.33 2.14 8.88
C GLU A 74 -0.21 1.11 9.08
N MET A 75 -0.06 0.14 8.17
CA MET A 75 0.99 -0.88 8.26
C MET A 75 2.36 -0.37 7.76
N ILE A 76 2.36 0.58 6.82
CA ILE A 76 3.59 1.12 6.19
C ILE A 76 4.03 2.47 6.74
N ALA A 77 3.17 3.15 7.50
CA ALA A 77 3.48 4.41 8.15
C ALA A 77 3.94 4.16 9.58
N ARG A 78 5.11 4.67 9.93
CA ARG A 78 5.65 4.56 11.29
C ARG A 78 4.84 5.43 12.26
N LYS A 79 4.30 4.83 13.32
CA LYS A 79 3.68 5.59 14.42
C LYS A 79 4.70 5.93 15.50
N LEU A 80 4.47 7.04 16.22
CA LEU A 80 5.37 7.53 17.28
C LEU A 80 5.59 6.49 18.39
N ASP A 81 4.53 5.80 18.80
CA ASP A 81 4.57 4.80 19.88
C ASP A 81 4.85 3.37 19.38
N GLN A 82 5.11 3.19 18.08
CA GLN A 82 5.38 1.88 17.50
C GLN A 82 6.85 1.49 17.66
N ASN A 83 7.08 0.25 18.06
CA ASN A 83 8.42 -0.32 18.08
C ASN A 83 8.98 -0.40 16.65
N TRP A 84 10.21 0.09 16.46
CA TRP A 84 10.89 0.09 15.15
C TRP A 84 10.94 -1.30 14.49
N TYR A 85 11.13 -2.37 15.26
CA TYR A 85 11.15 -3.73 14.73
C TYR A 85 9.77 -4.19 14.23
N SER A 86 8.69 -3.88 14.95
CA SER A 86 7.31 -4.16 14.48
C SER A 86 7.03 -3.39 13.19
N TYR A 87 7.40 -2.11 13.14
CA TYR A 87 7.29 -1.29 11.93
C TYR A 87 8.02 -1.93 10.74
N GLN A 88 9.30 -2.29 10.94
CA GLN A 88 10.12 -2.91 9.89
C GLN A 88 9.54 -4.25 9.44
N LEU A 89 9.06 -5.09 10.36
CA LEU A 89 8.42 -6.35 10.02
C LEU A 89 7.16 -6.13 9.19
N ASN A 90 6.26 -5.23 9.59
CA ASN A 90 5.03 -4.95 8.86
C ASN A 90 5.34 -4.47 7.45
N LEU A 91 6.31 -3.56 7.32
CA LEU A 91 6.76 -3.07 6.04
C LEU A 91 7.33 -4.19 5.15
N ILE A 92 8.20 -5.06 5.70
CA ILE A 92 8.73 -6.22 4.96
C ILE A 92 7.60 -7.12 4.46
N GLN A 93 6.57 -7.37 5.28
CA GLN A 93 5.45 -8.22 4.88
C GLN A 93 4.63 -7.58 3.74
N VAL A 94 4.34 -6.28 3.84
CA VAL A 94 3.64 -5.54 2.78
C VAL A 94 4.45 -5.53 1.49
N MET A 95 5.75 -5.24 1.59
CA MET A 95 6.66 -5.21 0.45
C MET A 95 6.84 -6.59 -0.18
N GLY A 96 7.00 -7.62 0.64
CA GLY A 96 7.10 -9.01 0.20
C GLY A 96 5.85 -9.46 -0.55
N TYR A 97 4.67 -9.00 -0.12
CA TYR A 97 3.42 -9.22 -0.85
C TYR A 97 3.41 -8.56 -2.22
N LEU A 98 3.77 -7.27 -2.30
CA LEU A 98 3.88 -6.55 -3.58
C LEU A 98 4.91 -7.19 -4.52
N GLN A 99 5.98 -7.77 -3.97
CA GLN A 99 7.01 -8.48 -4.73
C GLN A 99 6.61 -9.89 -5.14
N SER A 100 5.71 -10.54 -4.40
CA SER A 100 5.31 -11.93 -4.63
C SER A 100 4.53 -12.13 -5.92
N ASP A 101 3.79 -11.12 -6.37
CA ASP A 101 3.04 -11.12 -7.63
C ASP A 101 3.14 -9.75 -8.30
N PRO A 102 3.89 -9.61 -9.41
CA PRO A 102 4.04 -8.34 -10.12
C PRO A 102 2.69 -7.80 -10.62
N SER A 103 1.70 -8.67 -10.82
CA SER A 103 0.36 -8.28 -11.26
C SER A 103 -0.37 -7.43 -10.22
N LEU A 104 -0.07 -7.57 -8.92
CA LEU A 104 -0.70 -6.78 -7.86
C LEU A 104 -0.47 -5.29 -8.05
N LEU A 105 0.73 -4.92 -8.48
CA LEU A 105 1.08 -3.54 -8.75
C LEU A 105 0.31 -3.02 -9.98
N ASP A 106 0.17 -3.83 -11.02
CA ASP A 106 -0.64 -3.49 -12.19
C ASP A 106 -2.11 -3.26 -11.80
N TRP A 107 -2.66 -4.07 -10.89
CA TRP A 107 -4.01 -3.87 -10.37
C TRP A 107 -4.15 -2.57 -9.58
N LEU A 108 -3.19 -2.24 -8.70
CA LEU A 108 -3.18 -0.96 -7.99
C LEU A 108 -3.12 0.23 -8.96
N LEU A 109 -2.32 0.13 -10.02
CA LEU A 109 -2.20 1.18 -11.04
C LEU A 109 -3.48 1.38 -11.85
N LYS A 110 -4.23 0.31 -12.13
CA LYS A 110 -5.54 0.41 -12.79
C LYS A 110 -6.54 1.24 -11.99
N HIS A 111 -6.35 1.37 -10.68
CA HIS A 111 -7.24 2.07 -9.76
C HIS A 111 -6.76 3.47 -9.37
N LEU A 112 -5.80 4.06 -10.10
CA LEU A 112 -5.24 5.39 -9.80
C LEU A 112 -6.25 6.54 -9.79
N GLU A 113 -7.39 6.39 -10.47
CA GLU A 113 -8.49 7.35 -10.42
C GLU A 113 -9.22 7.39 -9.07
N THR A 114 -9.05 6.36 -8.24
CA THR A 114 -9.58 6.32 -6.88
C THR A 114 -8.60 7.00 -5.93
N SER A 115 -9.00 8.12 -5.33
CA SER A 115 -8.13 8.95 -4.47
C SER A 115 -7.45 8.14 -3.36
N ALA A 116 -8.19 7.25 -2.70
CA ALA A 116 -7.65 6.40 -1.63
C ALA A 116 -6.50 5.48 -2.10
N VAL A 117 -6.53 5.00 -3.34
CA VAL A 117 -5.46 4.16 -3.90
C VAL A 117 -4.24 5.01 -4.24
N CYS A 118 -4.48 6.19 -4.83
CA CYS A 118 -3.44 7.16 -5.11
C CYS A 118 -2.71 7.63 -3.83
N ASP A 119 -3.46 7.93 -2.77
CA ASP A 119 -2.92 8.30 -1.46
C ASP A 119 -2.10 7.16 -0.83
N PHE A 120 -2.54 5.91 -0.98
CA PHE A 120 -1.80 4.74 -0.51
C PHE A 120 -0.46 4.57 -1.27
N LEU A 121 -0.47 4.67 -2.60
CA LEU A 121 0.75 4.63 -3.42
C LEU A 121 1.71 5.77 -3.07
N HIS A 122 1.17 6.97 -2.82
CA HIS A 122 1.97 8.09 -2.32
C HIS A 122 2.61 7.79 -0.96
N LYS A 123 1.87 7.19 -0.03
CA LYS A 123 2.40 6.78 1.27
C LYS A 123 3.53 5.76 1.13
N LEU A 124 3.39 4.77 0.25
CA LEU A 124 4.47 3.83 -0.06
C LEU A 124 5.72 4.59 -0.48
N VAL A 125 5.63 5.48 -1.47
CA VAL A 125 6.81 6.18 -2.01
C VAL A 125 7.45 7.15 -1.01
N MET A 126 6.64 7.87 -0.23
CA MET A 126 7.13 8.99 0.58
C MET A 126 7.39 8.65 2.05
N HIS A 127 6.68 7.69 2.63
CA HIS A 127 6.67 7.47 4.08
C HIS A 127 7.43 6.21 4.50
N VAL A 128 8.00 5.46 3.56
CA VAL A 128 8.85 4.31 3.85
C VAL A 128 10.23 4.77 4.35
N GLU A 129 10.54 4.42 5.60
CA GLU A 129 11.82 4.70 6.24
C GLU A 129 12.84 3.56 6.02
N GLY A 130 14.13 3.92 5.90
CA GLY A 130 15.24 2.99 5.65
C GLY A 130 15.74 3.05 4.21
N GLN A 131 17.07 3.02 4.02
CA GLN A 131 17.65 3.06 2.67
C GLN A 131 17.36 1.78 1.89
N ASP A 132 17.50 0.61 2.54
CA ASP A 132 17.29 -0.69 1.90
C ASP A 132 15.80 -0.93 1.57
N MET A 133 14.90 -0.54 2.47
CA MET A 133 13.45 -0.65 2.20
C MET A 133 13.00 0.26 1.07
N ARG A 134 13.53 1.49 1.01
CA ARG A 134 13.28 2.38 -0.13
C ARG A 134 13.87 1.82 -1.41
N ALA A 135 15.07 1.23 -1.39
CA ALA A 135 15.64 0.58 -2.56
C ALA A 135 14.76 -0.58 -3.05
N ASN A 136 14.29 -1.45 -2.15
CA ASN A 136 13.37 -2.54 -2.47
C ASN A 136 12.04 -2.01 -3.05
N LEU A 137 11.51 -0.93 -2.47
CA LEU A 137 10.32 -0.26 -3.01
C LEU A 137 10.59 0.37 -4.36
N TYR A 138 11.77 0.91 -4.60
CA TYR A 138 12.14 1.43 -5.89
C TYR A 138 12.32 0.31 -6.90
N GLU A 139 12.85 -0.86 -6.56
CA GLU A 139 12.87 -1.99 -7.48
C GLU A 139 11.46 -2.44 -7.88
N VAL A 140 10.52 -2.45 -6.92
CA VAL A 140 9.11 -2.74 -7.18
C VAL A 140 8.43 -1.61 -7.97
N GLY A 141 8.68 -0.36 -7.58
CA GLY A 141 8.00 0.84 -8.05
C GLY A 141 8.62 1.50 -9.30
N LEU A 142 9.89 1.25 -9.61
CA LEU A 142 10.56 1.68 -10.86
C LEU A 142 9.86 1.05 -12.06
N ILE A 143 9.29 -0.15 -11.92
CA ILE A 143 8.50 -0.79 -12.98
C ILE A 143 7.15 -0.06 -13.17
N ALA A 144 6.49 0.35 -12.09
CA ALA A 144 5.21 1.05 -12.13
C ALA A 144 5.29 2.53 -12.57
N ILE A 145 6.31 3.25 -12.10
CA ILE A 145 6.45 4.70 -12.35
C ILE A 145 6.99 4.95 -13.77
N GLN A 146 7.68 3.99 -14.40
CA GLN A 146 8.05 4.12 -15.81
C GLN A 146 6.82 4.12 -16.75
N PHE A 147 5.66 3.63 -16.31
CA PHE A 147 4.40 3.68 -17.08
C PHE A 147 3.56 4.95 -16.84
N SER A 148 3.87 5.73 -15.80
CA SER A 148 3.16 6.96 -15.45
C SER A 148 3.35 8.10 -16.47
N SER A 149 4.29 7.99 -17.41
CA SER A 149 4.60 9.03 -18.41
C SER A 149 3.48 9.25 -19.44
N THR A 150 2.40 8.45 -19.41
CA THR A 150 1.19 8.66 -20.23
C THR A 150 0.03 9.32 -19.49
N CYS A 151 0.11 9.52 -18.16
CA CYS A 151 -0.98 10.10 -17.38
C CYS A 151 -0.76 11.60 -17.09
N SER A 152 -1.59 12.47 -17.68
CA SER A 152 -1.43 13.94 -17.70
C SER A 152 -1.71 14.68 -16.37
N SER A 153 -1.80 13.98 -15.24
CA SER A 153 -2.14 14.60 -13.95
C SER A 153 -0.94 15.35 -13.36
N ALA A 154 -1.13 16.62 -12.99
CA ALA A 154 -0.13 17.46 -12.33
C ALA A 154 0.38 16.88 -11.00
N PHE A 155 -0.38 15.97 -10.38
CA PHE A 155 -0.03 15.28 -9.14
C PHE A 155 1.12 14.29 -9.31
N MET A 156 1.15 13.52 -10.41
CA MET A 156 2.23 12.57 -10.70
C MET A 156 3.57 13.28 -11.01
N LYS A 157 3.53 14.52 -11.52
CA LYS A 157 4.74 15.32 -11.74
C LYS A 157 5.46 15.64 -10.42
N ASN A 158 4.75 15.92 -9.33
CA ASN A 158 5.35 16.15 -8.01
C ASN A 158 5.97 14.89 -7.41
N ILE A 159 5.32 13.73 -7.59
CA ILE A 159 5.87 12.43 -7.16
C ILE A 159 7.17 12.12 -7.93
N PHE A 160 7.18 12.34 -9.24
CA PHE A 160 8.35 12.09 -10.09
C PHE A 160 9.56 13.00 -9.77
N VAL A 161 9.31 14.26 -9.40
CA VAL A 161 10.36 15.20 -8.96
C VAL A 161 11.03 14.73 -7.67
N HIS A 162 10.25 14.29 -6.68
CA HIS A 162 10.80 13.74 -5.43
C HIS A 162 11.60 12.43 -5.65
N PHE A 163 11.14 11.60 -6.60
CA PHE A 163 11.75 10.32 -6.93
C PHE A 163 13.12 10.50 -7.62
N SER A 164 13.18 11.41 -8.60
CA SER A 164 14.43 11.74 -9.31
C SER A 164 15.51 12.28 -8.37
N PHE A 165 15.14 13.07 -7.36
CA PHE A 165 16.08 13.58 -6.36
C PHE A 165 16.59 12.50 -5.38
N THR A 166 15.77 11.49 -5.09
CA THR A 166 16.13 10.45 -4.09
C THR A 166 16.99 9.34 -4.72
N VAL A 167 16.70 8.94 -5.96
CA VAL A 167 17.50 7.93 -6.70
C VAL A 167 18.87 8.48 -7.09
N VAL A 168 18.97 9.76 -7.50
CA VAL A 168 20.26 10.40 -7.86
C VAL A 168 21.18 10.56 -6.63
N ARG A 169 20.65 10.48 -5.41
CA ARG A 169 21.43 10.58 -4.16
C ARG A 169 21.86 9.25 -3.54
N SER A 170 21.52 8.10 -4.12
CA SER A 170 22.07 6.82 -3.66
C SER A 170 23.41 6.53 -4.35
N PRO A 171 24.56 6.62 -3.65
CA PRO A 171 25.82 6.16 -4.22
C PRO A 171 25.75 4.65 -4.35
N ARG A 172 25.73 4.15 -5.59
CA ARG A 172 25.92 2.72 -5.88
C ARG A 172 27.14 2.23 -5.09
N LYS A 173 26.92 1.35 -4.11
CA LYS A 173 28.01 0.53 -3.59
C LYS A 173 28.41 -0.41 -4.72
N VAL A 174 29.54 -0.11 -5.33
CA VAL A 174 30.27 -1.02 -6.21
C VAL A 174 30.64 -2.23 -5.35
N PHE A 175 29.95 -3.35 -5.56
CA PHE A 175 30.39 -4.64 -5.08
C PHE A 175 31.62 -5.00 -5.91
N HIS A 176 32.81 -4.72 -5.38
CA HIS A 176 34.04 -5.31 -5.91
C HIS A 176 34.09 -6.77 -5.47
N GLU A 177 33.52 -7.61 -6.33
CA GLU A 177 33.91 -9.00 -6.44
C GLU A 177 35.40 -9.02 -6.80
N THR A 178 36.25 -9.41 -5.86
CA THR A 178 37.62 -9.82 -6.16
C THR A 178 37.76 -11.23 -5.67
N ARG A 179 37.56 -12.16 -6.63
CA ARG A 179 38.26 -13.44 -6.62
C ARG A 179 39.75 -13.15 -6.63
N GLU A 180 40.46 -13.68 -5.64
CA GLU A 180 41.71 -14.46 -5.75
C GLU A 180 42.07 -15.05 -4.39
#